data_AF-A0A924LG91-F1
#
_entry.id   AF-A0A924LG91-F1
#
_cell.length_a   1.000
_cell.length_b   1.000
_cell.length_c   1.000
_cell.angle_alpha   90.00
_cell.angle_beta   90.00
_cell.angle_gamma   90.00
#
_symmetry.space_group_name_H-M   'P 1'
#
loop_
_entity.id
_entity.type
_entity.pdbx_description
1 polymer ?
#
loop_
_entity_poly.entity_id
_entity_poly.type
_entity_poly.pdbx_seq_one_letter_code
_entity_poly.pdbx_strand_id
1 'polypeptide(L)'
;AISWTATPSTTTLRLEAVRDINVNAAITATNGNVVLCCGRDANVAAAITTTNGSILVSAGRNVTIQAVAAVTVTDGNLALCAGHDLILNGAVVLTRGSTIPAQSLGLGAGMTLIAGFDGTGPGVGGGTVVFGASVPPVVVTGPNALVAIRYNPASYAMPTDFSARFTLSGGSIVDARMLVFPKAEKLADGTTGVILGGFNTTSISGAPVDVVLVAGPDARADFDSTAAGTNIGVTFSGYTLAGAGVAKYALASACCTAGSRTTGTIATPTPTPTPTPTPTPTPTPTPTPTPTPTPTPTPTPTPTPTPTPTPAPTPTPTPPAPPIPISPISTTPVPAIVVGPPIPGPQLVVYNGGVRMPPPPLPPVPVVEAPIVIPPVPLPPPPVLRPKPSRH
;
A
#
# COMPACT_ATOMS: atom_id res chain seq x y z
N ALA A 1 19.56 22.56 -16.54
CA ALA A 1 18.40 22.39 -17.43
C ALA A 1 18.78 21.39 -18.52
N ILE A 2 17.82 20.61 -19.03
CA ILE A 2 18.02 19.70 -20.16
C ILE A 2 17.29 20.31 -21.37
N SER A 3 17.95 20.39 -22.52
CA SER A 3 17.33 20.88 -23.74
C SER A 3 17.85 20.13 -24.96
N TRP A 4 16.96 19.73 -25.88
CA TRP A 4 17.38 19.12 -27.14
C TRP A 4 16.37 19.31 -28.28
N THR A 5 16.87 19.12 -29.50
CA THR A 5 16.08 19.02 -30.72
C THR A 5 16.50 17.74 -31.44
N ALA A 6 15.56 16.84 -31.70
CA ALA A 6 15.84 15.59 -32.42
C ALA A 6 15.56 15.71 -33.92
N THR A 7 16.42 15.10 -34.73
CA THR A 7 16.30 14.97 -36.18
C THR A 7 16.94 13.66 -36.63
N PRO A 8 16.36 12.87 -37.56
CA PRO A 8 15.10 13.10 -38.28
C PRO A 8 13.86 12.59 -37.55
N SER A 9 14.02 11.79 -36.50
CA SER A 9 12.94 11.17 -35.72
C SER A 9 12.96 11.63 -34.28
N THR A 10 11.85 11.41 -33.58
CA THR A 10 11.73 11.75 -32.17
C THR A 10 12.63 10.90 -31.28
N THR A 11 13.19 11.51 -30.23
CA THR A 11 13.95 10.81 -29.19
C THR A 11 13.25 10.93 -27.83
N THR A 12 13.54 10.03 -26.90
CA THR A 12 12.89 9.99 -25.58
C THR A 12 13.91 10.15 -24.47
N LEU A 13 13.72 11.13 -23.59
CA LEU A 13 14.35 11.17 -22.27
C LEU A 13 13.52 10.30 -21.33
N ARG A 14 14.12 9.24 -20.78
CA ARG A 14 13.48 8.36 -19.79
C ARG A 14 14.23 8.45 -18.46
N LEU A 15 13.51 8.84 -17.41
CA LEU A 15 13.99 8.87 -16.03
C LEU A 15 13.20 7.86 -15.20
N GLU A 16 13.91 6.93 -14.57
CA GLU A 16 13.32 5.88 -13.74
C GLU A 16 13.94 5.91 -12.35
N ALA A 17 13.10 5.86 -11.32
CA ALA A 17 13.56 5.82 -9.94
C ALA A 17 12.71 4.87 -9.09
N VAL A 18 13.34 4.15 -8.18
CA VAL A 18 12.60 3.29 -7.23
C VAL A 18 11.74 4.12 -6.29
N ARG A 19 12.18 5.33 -5.93
CA ARG A 19 11.48 6.18 -4.95
C ARG A 19 10.92 7.44 -5.60
N ASP A 20 11.74 8.47 -5.78
CA ASP A 20 11.24 9.78 -6.19
C ASP A 20 11.97 10.28 -7.44
N ILE A 21 11.26 11.11 -8.23
CA ILE A 21 11.85 11.96 -9.25
C ILE A 21 11.54 13.41 -8.90
N ASN A 22 12.57 14.26 -8.85
CA ASN A 22 12.43 15.69 -8.59
C ASN A 22 12.97 16.49 -9.78
N VAL A 23 12.08 17.21 -10.49
CA VAL A 23 12.44 18.07 -11.62
C VAL A 23 12.55 19.50 -11.12
N ASN A 24 13.75 19.91 -10.73
CA ASN A 24 14.06 21.23 -10.18
C ASN A 24 14.66 22.20 -11.21
N ALA A 25 14.89 21.75 -12.44
CA ALA A 25 15.37 22.56 -13.55
C ALA A 25 14.60 22.21 -14.82
N ALA A 26 14.49 23.17 -15.73
CA ALA A 26 13.67 23.01 -16.92
C ALA A 26 14.13 21.86 -17.83
N ILE A 27 13.16 21.20 -18.46
CA ILE A 27 13.34 20.20 -19.52
C ILE A 27 12.59 20.70 -20.75
N THR A 28 13.30 20.90 -21.86
CA THR A 28 12.72 21.38 -23.12
C THR A 28 13.11 20.45 -24.27
N ALA A 29 12.14 20.05 -25.09
CA ALA A 29 12.39 19.17 -26.22
C ALA A 29 11.63 19.60 -27.48
N THR A 30 12.31 19.56 -28.63
CA THR A 30 11.66 19.61 -29.95
C THR A 30 11.86 18.27 -30.65
N ASN A 31 10.79 17.69 -31.18
CA ASN A 31 10.75 16.30 -31.62
C ASN A 31 11.27 15.37 -30.50
N GLY A 32 10.82 15.57 -29.27
CA GLY A 32 11.32 14.79 -28.14
C GLY A 32 10.25 14.50 -27.11
N ASN A 33 10.28 13.28 -26.60
CA ASN A 33 9.39 12.80 -25.56
C ASN A 33 10.08 12.83 -24.19
N VAL A 34 9.30 12.99 -23.12
CA VAL A 34 9.77 12.91 -21.74
C VAL A 34 8.98 11.85 -20.99
N VAL A 35 9.65 10.90 -20.37
CA VAL A 35 9.06 9.84 -19.54
C VAL A 35 9.68 9.88 -18.15
N LEU A 36 8.86 10.12 -17.12
CA LEU A 36 9.23 10.09 -15.72
C LEU A 36 8.43 8.96 -15.05
N CYS A 37 9.09 7.92 -14.57
CA CYS A 37 8.43 6.81 -13.87
C CYS A 37 9.10 6.58 -12.52
N CYS A 38 8.35 6.70 -11.42
CA CYS A 38 8.90 6.47 -10.08
C CYS A 38 7.98 5.66 -9.17
N GLY A 39 8.57 4.95 -8.20
CA GLY A 39 7.80 4.08 -7.29
C GLY A 39 7.04 4.82 -6.19
N ARG A 40 7.37 6.09 -5.91
CA ARG A 40 6.72 6.88 -4.85
C ARG A 40 6.25 8.24 -5.34
N ASP A 41 7.10 9.27 -5.42
CA ASP A 41 6.64 10.63 -5.71
C ASP A 41 7.36 11.27 -6.91
N ALA A 42 6.61 11.85 -7.84
CA ALA A 42 7.14 12.69 -8.92
C ALA A 42 6.81 14.16 -8.62
N ASN A 43 7.84 14.96 -8.31
CA ASN A 43 7.71 16.38 -7.98
C ASN A 43 8.26 17.23 -9.13
N VAL A 44 7.38 17.96 -9.82
CA VAL A 44 7.74 18.85 -10.92
C VAL A 44 7.72 20.29 -10.41
N ALA A 45 8.92 20.81 -10.13
CA ALA A 45 9.17 22.16 -9.60
C ALA A 45 9.69 23.14 -10.67
N ALA A 46 9.93 22.67 -11.89
CA ALA A 46 10.39 23.46 -13.03
C ALA A 46 9.67 23.03 -14.31
N ALA A 47 9.73 23.88 -15.34
CA ALA A 47 8.97 23.65 -16.56
C ALA A 47 9.40 22.37 -17.30
N ILE A 48 8.42 21.64 -17.85
CA ILE A 48 8.63 20.56 -18.82
C ILE A 48 7.87 20.94 -20.08
N THR A 49 8.58 21.09 -21.19
CA THR A 49 7.99 21.53 -22.47
C THR A 49 8.41 20.62 -23.61
N THR A 50 7.44 20.10 -24.36
CA THR A 50 7.69 19.33 -25.59
C THR A 50 6.98 19.97 -26.77
N THR A 51 7.64 20.01 -27.92
CA THR A 51 7.04 20.31 -29.23
C THR A 51 7.23 19.09 -30.13
N ASN A 52 6.18 18.63 -30.82
CA ASN A 52 6.18 17.39 -31.61
C ASN A 52 6.63 16.17 -30.78
N GLY A 53 6.13 16.06 -29.55
CA GLY A 53 6.50 15.00 -28.63
C GLY A 53 5.63 15.00 -27.38
N SER A 54 5.59 13.86 -26.69
CA SER A 54 4.70 13.63 -25.56
C SER A 54 5.41 13.65 -24.22
N ILE A 55 4.64 13.89 -23.16
CA ILE A 55 5.09 13.80 -21.77
C ILE A 55 4.30 12.72 -21.05
N LEU A 56 4.99 11.81 -20.37
CA LEU A 56 4.43 10.85 -19.43
C LEU A 56 5.09 11.05 -18.06
N VAL A 57 4.30 11.30 -17.02
CA VAL A 57 4.74 11.34 -15.63
C VAL A 57 3.89 10.36 -14.83
N SER A 58 4.53 9.36 -14.23
CA SER A 58 3.88 8.37 -13.38
C SER A 58 4.61 8.22 -12.06
N ALA A 59 3.83 8.13 -10.98
CA ALA A 59 4.34 7.88 -9.64
C ALA A 59 3.47 6.86 -8.91
N GLY A 60 4.10 5.96 -8.14
CA GLY A 60 3.37 4.95 -7.35
C GLY A 60 2.54 5.54 -6.20
N ARG A 61 2.81 6.79 -5.79
CA ARG A 61 2.03 7.54 -4.82
C ARG A 61 1.55 8.85 -5.43
N ASN A 62 2.35 9.92 -5.43
CA ASN A 62 1.86 11.25 -5.86
C ASN A 62 2.59 11.78 -7.09
N VAL A 63 1.84 12.43 -7.97
CA VAL A 63 2.41 13.32 -8.99
C VAL A 63 2.03 14.74 -8.63
N THR A 64 3.01 15.61 -8.41
CA THR A 64 2.78 17.01 -8.06
C THR A 64 3.40 17.93 -9.10
N ILE A 65 2.56 18.69 -9.79
CA ILE A 65 2.99 19.85 -10.59
C ILE A 65 2.91 21.07 -9.67
N GLN A 66 4.04 21.61 -9.25
CA GLN A 66 4.09 22.73 -8.31
C GLN A 66 3.62 24.04 -8.95
N ALA A 67 3.20 25.01 -8.15
CA ALA A 67 2.68 26.30 -8.63
C ALA A 67 3.66 27.12 -9.46
N VAL A 68 4.96 26.90 -9.26
CA VAL A 68 6.04 27.56 -10.02
C VAL A 68 6.36 26.86 -11.34
N ALA A 69 5.79 25.66 -11.57
CA ALA A 69 6.07 24.86 -12.75
C ALA A 69 4.96 25.00 -13.81
N ALA A 70 5.34 24.72 -15.05
CA ALA A 70 4.40 24.58 -16.16
C ALA A 70 4.72 23.30 -16.95
N VAL A 71 3.69 22.53 -17.30
CA VAL A 71 3.81 21.38 -18.21
C VAL A 71 3.11 21.72 -19.51
N THR A 72 3.87 21.79 -20.59
CA THR A 72 3.36 22.21 -21.90
C THR A 72 3.68 21.16 -22.95
N VAL A 73 2.66 20.69 -23.66
CA VAL A 73 2.78 19.77 -24.78
C VAL A 73 2.19 20.42 -26.03
N THR A 74 3.02 20.62 -27.04
CA THR A 74 2.59 21.11 -28.36
C THR A 74 2.74 19.99 -29.38
N ASP A 75 1.66 19.63 -30.08
CA ASP A 75 1.63 18.56 -31.07
C ASP A 75 2.11 17.21 -30.50
N GLY A 76 1.41 16.74 -29.45
CA GLY A 76 1.79 15.57 -28.67
C GLY A 76 0.72 15.17 -27.66
N ASN A 77 1.00 14.16 -26.86
CA ASN A 77 0.10 13.65 -25.82
C ASN A 77 0.68 13.90 -24.42
N LEU A 78 -0.20 14.01 -23.43
CA LEU A 78 0.17 14.17 -22.03
C LEU A 78 -0.48 13.08 -21.20
N ALA A 79 0.31 12.37 -20.38
CA ALA A 79 -0.19 11.46 -19.37
C ALA A 79 0.41 11.81 -18.00
N LEU A 80 -0.45 12.08 -17.02
CA LEU A 80 -0.07 12.32 -15.62
C LEU A 80 -0.81 11.30 -14.75
N CYS A 81 -0.06 10.44 -14.05
CA CYS A 81 -0.63 9.26 -13.40
C CYS A 81 -0.06 9.08 -11.99
N ALA A 82 -0.94 9.15 -10.98
CA ALA A 82 -0.58 8.96 -9.59
C ALA A 82 -1.31 7.75 -8.98
N GLY A 83 -0.58 6.91 -8.25
CA GLY A 83 -1.18 5.81 -7.50
C GLY A 83 -2.15 6.30 -6.43
N HIS A 84 -1.89 7.48 -5.87
CA HIS A 84 -2.72 8.19 -4.92
C HIS A 84 -3.15 9.53 -5.51
N ASP A 85 -2.49 10.66 -5.19
CA ASP A 85 -2.97 11.98 -5.61
C ASP A 85 -2.23 12.53 -6.82
N LEU A 86 -3.01 13.01 -7.79
CA LEU A 86 -2.51 13.87 -8.87
C LEU A 86 -2.79 15.32 -8.51
N ILE A 87 -1.74 16.05 -8.14
CA ILE A 87 -1.83 17.40 -7.60
C ILE A 87 -1.35 18.39 -8.67
N LEU A 88 -2.28 19.18 -9.19
CA LEU A 88 -2.05 20.18 -10.22
C LEU A 88 -2.12 21.58 -9.60
N ASN A 89 -0.96 22.08 -9.15
CA ASN A 89 -0.80 23.43 -8.64
C ASN A 89 -0.22 24.40 -9.70
N GLY A 90 0.45 23.88 -10.73
CA GLY A 90 1.03 24.65 -11.83
C GLY A 90 0.19 24.64 -13.10
N ALA A 91 0.59 25.45 -14.08
CA ALA A 91 -0.08 25.50 -15.37
C ALA A 91 0.13 24.20 -16.16
N VAL A 92 -0.93 23.69 -16.79
CA VAL A 92 -0.85 22.53 -17.69
C VAL A 92 -1.51 22.91 -19.00
N VAL A 93 -0.79 22.71 -20.11
CA VAL A 93 -1.23 23.06 -21.46
C VAL A 93 -0.98 21.91 -22.40
N LEU A 94 -2.00 21.53 -23.18
CA LEU A 94 -1.85 20.63 -24.32
C LEU A 94 -2.47 21.28 -25.57
N THR A 95 -1.72 21.32 -26.65
CA THR A 95 -2.23 21.75 -27.96
C THR A 95 -2.08 20.62 -28.96
N ARG A 96 -3.20 20.19 -29.56
CA ARG A 96 -3.32 19.16 -30.59
C ARG A 96 -2.74 17.80 -30.18
N GLY A 97 -3.62 16.83 -29.91
CA GLY A 97 -3.18 15.46 -29.65
C GLY A 97 -2.54 14.82 -30.88
N SER A 98 -1.54 13.97 -30.66
CA SER A 98 -0.82 13.29 -31.74
C SER A 98 -1.15 11.81 -31.80
N THR A 99 -1.44 11.32 -33.01
CA THR A 99 -1.55 9.89 -33.33
C THR A 99 -0.29 9.34 -33.98
N ILE A 100 0.75 10.17 -34.17
CA ILE A 100 2.01 9.75 -34.78
C ILE A 100 2.73 8.83 -33.81
N PRO A 101 3.00 7.55 -34.16
CA PRO A 101 3.54 6.56 -33.20
C PRO A 101 4.85 6.99 -32.54
N ALA A 102 5.74 7.64 -33.29
CA ALA A 102 7.03 8.12 -32.78
C ALA A 102 6.87 9.26 -31.74
N GLN A 103 5.79 10.02 -31.82
CA GLN A 103 5.48 11.13 -30.90
C GLN A 103 4.60 10.70 -29.75
N SER A 104 3.79 9.64 -29.90
CA SER A 104 2.67 9.37 -29.00
C SER A 104 3.04 8.67 -27.69
N LEU A 105 4.24 8.07 -27.60
CA LEU A 105 4.62 7.16 -26.50
C LEU A 105 3.66 5.96 -26.34
N GLY A 106 2.86 5.64 -27.35
CA GLY A 106 1.78 4.66 -27.22
C GLY A 106 0.60 5.14 -26.37
N LEU A 107 0.57 6.42 -25.99
CA LEU A 107 -0.54 7.05 -25.28
C LEU A 107 -1.71 7.31 -26.24
N GLY A 108 -2.92 7.35 -25.68
CA GLY A 108 -4.09 7.86 -26.39
C GLY A 108 -3.90 9.33 -26.78
N ALA A 109 -4.47 9.73 -27.90
CA ALA A 109 -4.38 11.11 -28.37
C ALA A 109 -5.01 12.08 -27.36
N GLY A 110 -4.26 13.13 -27.00
CA GLY A 110 -4.70 14.16 -26.06
C GLY A 110 -4.11 13.99 -24.65
N MET A 111 -4.93 14.23 -23.64
CA MET A 111 -4.52 14.26 -22.24
C MET A 111 -5.15 13.12 -21.45
N THR A 112 -4.35 12.41 -20.68
CA THR A 112 -4.80 11.40 -19.71
C THR A 112 -4.36 11.78 -18.32
N LEU A 113 -5.32 11.89 -17.41
CA LEU A 113 -5.09 12.13 -15.99
C LEU A 113 -5.57 10.90 -15.23
N ILE A 114 -4.71 10.29 -14.42
CA ILE A 114 -5.05 9.15 -13.57
C ILE A 114 -4.68 9.46 -12.13
N ALA A 115 -5.60 9.26 -11.20
CA ALA A 115 -5.35 9.37 -9.76
C ALA A 115 -6.03 8.22 -9.00
N GLY A 116 -5.34 7.68 -8.01
CA GLY A 116 -5.86 6.63 -7.14
C GLY A 116 -5.75 5.22 -7.71
N PHE A 117 -4.77 4.94 -8.58
CA PHE A 117 -4.60 3.60 -9.17
C PHE A 117 -3.90 2.57 -8.26
N ASP A 118 -3.46 2.94 -7.05
CA ASP A 118 -2.68 2.06 -6.14
C ASP A 118 -3.45 0.84 -5.62
N GLY A 119 -4.77 0.81 -5.80
CA GLY A 119 -5.62 -0.31 -5.44
C GLY A 119 -6.23 -0.22 -4.03
N THR A 120 -6.04 0.89 -3.32
CA THR A 120 -6.59 1.11 -1.96
C THR A 120 -8.12 1.16 -1.89
N GLY A 121 -8.80 1.10 -3.04
CA GLY A 121 -10.25 1.03 -3.13
C GLY A 121 -10.90 2.42 -3.10
N PRO A 122 -12.22 2.49 -3.31
CA PRO A 122 -12.92 3.77 -3.38
C PRO A 122 -13.15 4.38 -2.00
N GLY A 123 -13.17 5.72 -1.92
CA GLY A 123 -13.50 6.44 -0.68
C GLY A 123 -12.65 7.70 -0.44
N VAL A 124 -12.99 8.45 0.61
CA VAL A 124 -12.35 9.72 0.98
C VAL A 124 -10.86 9.62 1.31
N GLY A 125 -10.37 8.41 1.59
CA GLY A 125 -8.94 8.13 1.79
C GLY A 125 -8.21 7.73 0.51
N GLY A 126 -8.92 7.48 -0.60
CA GLY A 126 -8.34 7.16 -1.89
C GLY A 126 -7.93 8.43 -2.64
N GLY A 127 -6.81 8.38 -3.35
CA GLY A 127 -6.26 9.57 -3.98
C GLY A 127 -7.01 10.04 -5.23
N THR A 128 -7.05 11.35 -5.47
CA THR A 128 -7.86 11.96 -6.53
C THR A 128 -7.10 13.00 -7.35
N VAL A 129 -7.76 13.59 -8.34
CA VAL A 129 -7.21 14.71 -9.11
C VAL A 129 -7.52 16.01 -8.38
N VAL A 130 -6.49 16.65 -7.83
CA VAL A 130 -6.57 17.85 -7.03
C VAL A 130 -6.07 19.05 -7.84
N PHE A 131 -6.92 20.06 -8.00
CA PHE A 131 -6.57 21.33 -8.62
C PHE A 131 -6.35 22.36 -7.52
N GLY A 132 -5.18 23.00 -7.50
CA GLY A 132 -4.89 24.05 -6.53
C GLY A 132 -5.88 25.22 -6.64
N ALA A 133 -6.14 25.91 -5.52
CA ALA A 133 -7.17 26.95 -5.45
C ALA A 133 -6.91 28.17 -6.35
N SER A 134 -5.65 28.43 -6.71
CA SER A 134 -5.23 29.61 -7.48
C SER A 134 -4.68 29.26 -8.87
N VAL A 135 -4.91 28.04 -9.34
CA VAL A 135 -4.37 27.57 -10.62
C VAL A 135 -5.31 27.99 -11.74
N PRO A 136 -4.80 28.55 -12.85
CA PRO A 136 -5.62 28.74 -14.03
C PRO A 136 -6.18 27.40 -14.51
N PRO A 137 -7.36 27.39 -15.15
CA PRO A 137 -7.89 26.18 -15.77
C PRO A 137 -6.84 25.53 -16.69
N VAL A 138 -6.79 24.20 -16.70
CA VAL A 138 -5.94 23.44 -17.62
C VAL A 138 -6.40 23.73 -19.05
N VAL A 139 -5.46 24.11 -19.91
CA VAL A 139 -5.77 24.54 -21.27
C VAL A 139 -5.56 23.37 -22.23
N VAL A 140 -6.61 22.95 -22.92
CA VAL A 140 -6.55 21.88 -23.92
C VAL A 140 -7.19 22.35 -25.20
N THR A 141 -6.38 22.48 -26.25
CA THR A 141 -6.80 23.10 -27.51
C THR A 141 -6.43 22.23 -28.70
N GLY A 142 -7.16 22.41 -29.80
CA GLY A 142 -6.87 21.76 -31.07
C GLY A 142 -7.54 20.38 -31.24
N PRO A 143 -7.43 19.79 -32.44
CA PRO A 143 -8.06 18.51 -32.74
C PRO A 143 -7.39 17.36 -31.99
N ASN A 144 -8.11 16.24 -31.86
CA ASN A 144 -7.64 15.00 -31.22
C ASN A 144 -7.15 15.16 -29.77
N ALA A 145 -7.60 16.18 -29.06
CA ALA A 145 -7.16 16.51 -27.70
C ALA A 145 -8.21 16.14 -26.64
N LEU A 146 -8.67 14.88 -26.63
CA LEU A 146 -9.56 14.37 -25.59
C LEU A 146 -8.90 14.51 -24.21
N VAL A 147 -9.66 14.97 -23.21
CA VAL A 147 -9.21 14.99 -21.81
C VAL A 147 -9.85 13.82 -21.09
N ALA A 148 -9.06 12.82 -20.75
CA ALA A 148 -9.58 11.59 -20.23
C ALA A 148 -9.12 11.37 -18.78
N ILE A 149 -10.05 11.47 -17.84
CA ILE A 149 -9.78 11.56 -16.40
C ILE A 149 -10.26 10.29 -15.70
N ARG A 150 -9.35 9.56 -15.05
CA ARG A 150 -9.61 8.30 -14.37
C ARG A 150 -9.28 8.54 -12.91
N TYR A 151 -10.30 8.68 -12.09
CA TYR A 151 -10.13 9.15 -10.72
C TYR A 151 -10.80 8.20 -9.74
N ASN A 152 -10.22 8.07 -8.57
CA ASN A 152 -10.90 7.44 -7.45
C ASN A 152 -11.98 8.39 -6.89
N PRO A 153 -13.27 8.01 -6.90
CA PRO A 153 -14.32 8.85 -6.34
C PRO A 153 -14.41 8.69 -4.81
N ALA A 154 -14.85 9.75 -4.13
CA ALA A 154 -15.26 9.64 -2.73
C ALA A 154 -16.46 8.68 -2.55
N SER A 155 -17.37 8.66 -3.53
CA SER A 155 -18.51 7.74 -3.62
C SER A 155 -18.96 7.59 -5.07
N TYR A 156 -19.39 6.38 -5.47
CA TYR A 156 -19.93 6.15 -6.81
C TYR A 156 -21.29 6.83 -7.05
N ALA A 157 -21.97 7.26 -5.99
CA ALA A 157 -23.24 7.98 -6.08
C ALA A 157 -23.07 9.46 -6.48
N MET A 158 -21.88 10.02 -6.29
CA MET A 158 -21.59 11.43 -6.52
C MET A 158 -20.33 11.58 -7.40
N PRO A 159 -20.47 11.46 -8.73
CA PRO A 159 -19.36 11.71 -9.64
C PRO A 159 -18.85 13.15 -9.52
N THR A 160 -17.53 13.33 -9.55
CA THR A 160 -16.91 14.65 -9.55
C THR A 160 -17.03 15.28 -10.95
N ASP A 161 -17.56 16.50 -11.01
CA ASP A 161 -17.53 17.31 -12.24
C ASP A 161 -16.21 18.09 -12.32
N PHE A 162 -15.42 17.79 -13.34
CA PHE A 162 -14.15 18.46 -13.62
C PHE A 162 -14.25 19.57 -14.66
N SER A 163 -15.41 19.77 -15.29
CA SER A 163 -15.55 20.62 -16.49
C SER A 163 -15.07 22.06 -16.25
N ALA A 164 -15.36 22.63 -15.06
CA ALA A 164 -14.92 23.97 -14.69
C ALA A 164 -13.41 24.13 -14.50
N ARG A 165 -12.64 23.02 -14.47
CA ARG A 165 -11.18 23.01 -14.32
C ARG A 165 -10.45 23.07 -15.66
N PHE A 166 -11.16 23.07 -16.79
CA PHE A 166 -10.57 23.06 -18.12
C PHE A 166 -11.07 24.22 -18.98
N THR A 167 -10.17 24.76 -19.79
CA THR A 167 -10.53 25.58 -20.95
C THR A 167 -10.31 24.75 -22.20
N LEU A 168 -11.40 24.37 -22.87
CA LEU A 168 -11.39 23.45 -24.00
C LEU A 168 -11.70 24.18 -25.31
N SER A 169 -10.97 23.85 -26.37
CA SER A 169 -11.29 24.29 -27.73
C SER A 169 -10.94 23.21 -28.77
N GLY A 170 -11.35 23.42 -30.02
CA GLY A 170 -11.01 22.50 -31.12
C GLY A 170 -11.69 21.13 -31.06
N GLY A 171 -12.86 21.03 -30.39
CA GLY A 171 -13.61 19.77 -30.24
C GLY A 171 -13.19 18.90 -29.07
N SER A 172 -12.27 19.39 -28.22
CA SER A 172 -11.86 18.71 -26.98
C SER A 172 -13.02 18.59 -26.01
N ILE A 173 -13.16 17.43 -25.36
CA ILE A 173 -14.16 17.15 -24.32
C ILE A 173 -13.51 16.47 -23.11
N VAL A 174 -14.15 16.54 -21.95
CA VAL A 174 -13.77 15.77 -20.76
C VAL A 174 -14.51 14.43 -20.76
N ASP A 175 -13.78 13.31 -20.79
CA ASP A 175 -14.26 11.95 -20.50
C ASP A 175 -13.77 11.56 -19.10
N ALA A 176 -14.58 11.87 -18.08
CA ALA A 176 -14.28 11.54 -16.69
C ALA A 176 -14.95 10.23 -16.28
N ARG A 177 -14.15 9.29 -15.77
CA ARG A 177 -14.60 7.98 -15.31
C ARG A 177 -14.08 7.66 -13.93
N MET A 178 -14.95 7.07 -13.11
CA MET A 178 -14.62 6.61 -11.77
C MET A 178 -13.86 5.29 -11.84
N LEU A 179 -12.73 5.21 -11.15
CA LEU A 179 -12.00 3.97 -11.00
C LEU A 179 -12.82 2.98 -10.19
N VAL A 180 -12.92 1.75 -10.69
CA VAL A 180 -13.46 0.60 -9.97
C VAL A 180 -12.38 -0.41 -9.68
N PHE A 181 -12.49 -1.03 -8.51
CA PHE A 181 -11.49 -1.93 -7.97
C PHE A 181 -12.14 -3.29 -7.80
N PRO A 182 -11.76 -4.31 -8.59
CA PRO A 182 -12.28 -5.66 -8.42
C PRO A 182 -12.03 -6.19 -7.01
N LYS A 183 -12.98 -6.93 -6.47
CA LYS A 183 -12.81 -7.57 -5.17
C LYS A 183 -12.02 -8.89 -5.32
N ALA A 184 -11.06 -9.09 -4.43
CA ALA A 184 -10.21 -10.27 -4.36
C ALA A 184 -10.27 -10.87 -2.95
N GLU A 185 -10.77 -12.09 -2.83
CA GLU A 185 -10.83 -12.82 -1.56
C GLU A 185 -10.48 -14.30 -1.79
N LYS A 186 -9.66 -14.87 -0.91
CA LYS A 186 -9.38 -16.31 -0.89
C LYS A 186 -9.02 -16.79 0.51
N LEU A 187 -9.05 -18.11 0.72
CA LEU A 187 -8.43 -18.75 1.88
C LEU A 187 -6.92 -18.92 1.63
N ALA A 188 -6.13 -18.87 2.69
CA ALA A 188 -4.69 -19.14 2.61
C ALA A 188 -4.45 -20.60 2.18
N ASP A 189 -3.85 -20.77 1.00
CA ASP A 189 -3.55 -22.05 0.37
C ASP A 189 -2.08 -22.16 -0.06
N GLY A 190 -1.25 -21.17 0.30
CA GLY A 190 0.16 -21.09 -0.09
C GLY A 190 0.41 -20.55 -1.51
N THR A 191 -0.61 -20.12 -2.24
CA THR A 191 -0.51 -19.59 -3.61
C THR A 191 -1.03 -18.16 -3.72
N THR A 192 -0.59 -17.44 -4.77
CA THR A 192 -0.99 -16.05 -5.03
C THR A 192 -2.22 -15.92 -5.90
N GLY A 193 -2.57 -16.94 -6.69
CA GLY A 193 -3.66 -16.86 -7.67
C GLY A 193 -5.03 -16.66 -7.03
N VAL A 194 -5.85 -15.82 -7.66
CA VAL A 194 -7.24 -15.53 -7.27
C VAL A 194 -8.10 -15.25 -8.50
N ILE A 195 -9.39 -15.59 -8.42
CA ILE A 195 -10.39 -15.15 -9.40
C ILE A 195 -11.07 -13.91 -8.84
N LEU A 196 -11.07 -12.84 -9.62
CA LEU A 196 -11.73 -11.59 -9.22
C LEU A 196 -13.23 -11.68 -9.46
N GLY A 197 -14.00 -11.10 -8.54
CA GLY A 197 -15.45 -11.04 -8.66
C GLY A 197 -16.01 -9.82 -7.94
N GLY A 198 -17.04 -9.20 -8.50
CA GLY A 198 -17.63 -7.97 -7.94
C GLY A 198 -16.61 -6.83 -7.81
N PHE A 199 -16.91 -5.88 -6.91
CA PHE A 199 -16.09 -4.70 -6.66
C PHE A 199 -15.85 -4.48 -5.17
N ASN A 200 -14.65 -4.03 -4.83
CA ASN A 200 -14.28 -3.59 -3.49
C ASN A 200 -15.03 -2.29 -3.18
N THR A 201 -15.98 -2.39 -2.25
CA THR A 201 -16.92 -1.32 -1.91
C THR A 201 -17.16 -1.32 -0.41
N THR A 202 -17.42 -0.14 0.14
CA THR A 202 -17.82 0.08 1.52
C THR A 202 -19.23 0.68 1.56
N SER A 203 -19.83 0.74 2.74
CA SER A 203 -21.09 1.46 2.94
C SER A 203 -21.00 2.95 2.57
N ILE A 204 -19.81 3.56 2.68
CA ILE A 204 -19.56 4.97 2.35
C ILE A 204 -19.36 5.15 0.84
N SER A 205 -18.53 4.32 0.21
CA SER A 205 -18.27 4.44 -1.23
C SER A 205 -19.49 4.10 -2.08
N GLY A 206 -20.40 3.27 -1.55
CA GLY A 206 -21.46 2.64 -2.32
C GLY A 206 -20.91 1.64 -3.33
N ALA A 207 -21.80 1.12 -4.18
CA ALA A 207 -21.46 0.21 -5.26
C ALA A 207 -21.62 0.89 -6.63
N PRO A 208 -20.79 0.53 -7.62
CA PRO A 208 -20.99 1.03 -8.97
C PRO A 208 -22.25 0.40 -9.58
N VAL A 209 -23.05 1.22 -10.26
CA VAL A 209 -24.37 0.87 -10.81
C VAL A 209 -24.25 0.38 -12.25
N ASP A 210 -24.97 -0.71 -12.58
CA ASP A 210 -25.09 -1.30 -13.91
C ASP A 210 -23.76 -1.63 -14.60
N VAL A 211 -22.75 -2.00 -13.81
CA VAL A 211 -21.45 -2.44 -14.31
C VAL A 211 -21.08 -3.78 -13.68
N VAL A 212 -20.48 -4.64 -14.48
CA VAL A 212 -19.98 -5.95 -14.07
C VAL A 212 -18.54 -6.12 -14.54
N LEU A 213 -17.77 -6.88 -13.77
CA LEU A 213 -16.44 -7.32 -14.16
C LEU A 213 -16.56 -8.60 -15.01
N VAL A 214 -15.89 -8.63 -16.15
CA VAL A 214 -15.87 -9.78 -17.05
C VAL A 214 -14.44 -10.29 -17.18
N ALA A 215 -14.22 -11.54 -16.86
CA ALA A 215 -12.95 -12.22 -17.09
C ALA A 215 -12.85 -12.67 -18.56
N GLY A 216 -11.79 -12.27 -19.25
CA GLY A 216 -11.43 -12.82 -20.55
C GLY A 216 -10.78 -14.21 -20.43
N PRO A 217 -10.49 -14.88 -21.57
CA PRO A 217 -9.86 -16.20 -21.59
C PRO A 217 -8.50 -16.27 -20.88
N ASP A 218 -7.73 -15.18 -20.95
CA ASP A 218 -6.39 -15.06 -20.35
C ASP A 218 -6.40 -14.21 -19.06
N ALA A 219 -7.56 -14.13 -18.39
CA ALA A 219 -7.70 -13.36 -17.17
C ALA A 219 -6.83 -13.96 -16.05
N ARG A 220 -5.95 -13.13 -15.48
CA ARG A 220 -5.05 -13.50 -14.39
C ARG A 220 -5.11 -12.45 -13.29
N ALA A 221 -5.14 -12.91 -12.04
CA ALA A 221 -5.00 -12.05 -10.88
C ALA A 221 -4.22 -12.75 -9.78
N ASP A 222 -3.28 -12.03 -9.17
CA ASP A 222 -2.37 -12.58 -8.18
C ASP A 222 -2.13 -11.59 -7.06
N PHE A 223 -2.23 -12.09 -5.83
CA PHE A 223 -1.77 -11.40 -4.64
C PHE A 223 -0.25 -11.21 -4.65
N ASP A 224 0.21 -10.07 -4.13
CA ASP A 224 1.63 -9.76 -3.95
C ASP A 224 2.27 -10.62 -2.82
N SER A 225 1.46 -11.37 -2.07
CA SER A 225 1.87 -12.23 -0.95
C SER A 225 1.00 -13.49 -0.87
N THR A 226 1.55 -14.57 -0.29
CA THR A 226 0.81 -15.79 0.05
C THR A 226 0.32 -15.81 1.50
N ALA A 227 0.78 -14.86 2.33
CA ALA A 227 0.44 -14.79 3.74
C ALA A 227 -0.99 -14.28 3.95
N ALA A 228 -1.67 -14.81 4.97
CA ALA A 228 -2.98 -14.31 5.38
C ALA A 228 -2.91 -12.85 5.84
N GLY A 229 -3.92 -12.06 5.50
CA GLY A 229 -3.99 -10.64 5.82
C GLY A 229 -5.02 -9.90 4.97
N THR A 230 -5.22 -8.63 5.30
CA THR A 230 -6.09 -7.69 4.59
C THR A 230 -5.27 -6.62 3.87
N ASN A 231 -5.85 -5.94 2.89
CA ASN A 231 -5.19 -4.89 2.10
C ASN A 231 -3.92 -5.37 1.40
N ILE A 232 -3.89 -6.65 1.02
CA ILE A 232 -2.78 -7.22 0.25
C ILE A 232 -2.98 -6.77 -1.20
N GLY A 233 -1.94 -6.20 -1.80
CA GLY A 233 -1.97 -5.78 -3.20
C GLY A 233 -2.21 -6.96 -4.13
N VAL A 234 -2.96 -6.71 -5.20
CA VAL A 234 -3.29 -7.68 -6.25
C VAL A 234 -3.02 -7.04 -7.59
N THR A 235 -2.22 -7.73 -8.42
CA THR A 235 -2.00 -7.33 -9.81
C THR A 235 -2.88 -8.19 -10.71
N PHE A 236 -3.59 -7.58 -11.65
CA PHE A 236 -4.48 -8.29 -12.55
C PHE A 236 -4.47 -7.79 -14.00
N SER A 237 -4.81 -8.68 -14.93
CA SER A 237 -4.88 -8.43 -16.37
C SER A 237 -5.92 -9.33 -17.03
N GLY A 238 -6.36 -8.97 -18.24
CA GLY A 238 -7.33 -9.76 -19.00
C GLY A 238 -8.79 -9.63 -18.51
N TYR A 239 -9.07 -8.67 -17.63
CA TYR A 239 -10.42 -8.34 -17.20
C TYR A 239 -10.93 -7.09 -17.94
N THR A 240 -12.23 -7.07 -18.24
CA THR A 240 -12.92 -5.93 -18.84
C THR A 240 -14.18 -5.56 -18.03
N LEU A 241 -14.73 -4.39 -18.30
CA LEU A 241 -16.00 -3.95 -17.72
C LEU A 241 -17.11 -4.07 -18.77
N ALA A 242 -18.30 -4.48 -18.34
CA ALA A 242 -19.49 -4.54 -19.19
C ALA A 242 -20.73 -4.03 -18.43
N GLY A 243 -21.84 -3.87 -19.14
CA GLY A 243 -23.10 -3.36 -18.60
C GLY A 243 -23.45 -1.95 -19.05
N ALA A 244 -24.69 -1.51 -18.79
CA ALA A 244 -25.21 -0.22 -19.26
C ALA A 244 -24.49 0.98 -18.63
N GLY A 245 -23.94 0.82 -17.43
CA GLY A 245 -23.21 1.86 -16.69
C GLY A 245 -21.74 2.00 -17.09
N VAL A 246 -21.19 1.13 -17.94
CA VAL A 246 -19.74 0.99 -18.18
C VAL A 246 -19.04 2.29 -18.60
N ALA A 247 -19.73 3.18 -19.31
CA ALA A 247 -19.18 4.45 -19.76
C ALA A 247 -18.74 5.37 -18.59
N LYS A 248 -19.26 5.15 -17.38
CA LYS A 248 -18.93 5.93 -16.17
C LYS A 248 -17.71 5.41 -15.41
N TYR A 249 -17.19 4.23 -15.78
CA TYR A 249 -16.19 3.52 -14.99
C TYR A 249 -14.95 3.14 -15.80
N ALA A 250 -13.85 2.91 -15.10
CA ALA A 250 -12.60 2.40 -15.66
C ALA A 250 -11.87 1.52 -14.63
N LEU A 251 -11.04 0.60 -15.09
CA LEU A 251 -10.16 -0.17 -14.22
C LEU A 251 -8.92 0.66 -13.82
N ALA A 252 -8.45 0.46 -12.60
CA ALA A 252 -7.28 1.14 -12.05
C ALA A 252 -5.97 0.61 -12.67
N SER A 253 -5.49 1.28 -13.72
CA SER A 253 -4.24 0.94 -14.41
C SER A 253 -3.18 2.03 -14.21
N ALA A 254 -1.93 1.61 -13.99
CA ALA A 254 -0.78 2.50 -14.01
C ALA A 254 -0.40 2.88 -15.45
N CYS A 255 0.40 3.95 -15.61
CA CYS A 255 0.84 4.41 -16.94
C CYS A 255 2.25 3.94 -17.33
N CYS A 256 3.10 3.62 -16.35
CA CYS A 256 4.45 3.09 -16.61
C CYS A 256 4.59 1.57 -16.43
N THR A 257 3.55 0.90 -15.92
CA THR A 257 3.58 -0.54 -15.64
C THR A 257 2.34 -1.17 -16.22
N ALA A 258 2.50 -2.32 -16.89
CA ALA A 258 1.39 -3.10 -17.39
C ALA A 258 0.64 -3.76 -16.22
N GLY A 259 -0.68 -3.84 -16.35
CA GLY A 259 -1.55 -4.45 -15.34
C GLY A 259 -2.28 -3.44 -14.48
N SER A 260 -3.45 -3.84 -14.03
CA SER A 260 -4.28 -3.09 -13.10
C SER A 260 -4.02 -3.53 -11.66
N ARG A 261 -4.27 -2.63 -10.69
CA ARG A 261 -4.11 -2.94 -9.27
C ARG A 261 -5.44 -2.88 -8.52
N THR A 262 -5.57 -3.78 -7.55
CA THR A 262 -6.60 -3.74 -6.50
C THR A 262 -5.98 -4.24 -5.20
N THR A 263 -6.75 -4.29 -4.13
CA THR A 263 -6.38 -4.93 -2.87
C THR A 263 -7.42 -5.98 -2.50
N GLY A 264 -7.01 -6.93 -1.68
CA GLY A 264 -7.88 -8.00 -1.24
C GLY A 264 -7.50 -8.60 0.10
N THR A 265 -8.19 -9.69 0.44
CA THR A 265 -8.04 -10.40 1.70
C THR A 265 -7.70 -11.87 1.46
N ILE A 266 -6.66 -12.34 2.15
CA ILE A 266 -6.35 -13.77 2.30
C ILE A 266 -6.73 -14.16 3.73
N ALA A 267 -7.81 -14.93 3.88
CA ALA A 267 -8.31 -15.35 5.18
C ALA A 267 -7.58 -16.59 5.70
N THR A 268 -7.32 -16.64 7.01
CA THR A 268 -6.81 -17.84 7.67
C THR A 268 -7.88 -18.92 7.68
N PRO A 269 -7.57 -20.19 7.32
CA PRO A 269 -8.53 -21.27 7.45
C PRO A 269 -8.91 -21.46 8.92
N THR A 270 -10.20 -21.62 9.20
CA THR A 270 -10.68 -21.97 10.54
C THR A 270 -10.15 -23.36 10.89
N PRO A 271 -9.53 -23.57 12.07
CA PRO A 271 -9.12 -24.91 12.46
C PRO A 271 -10.34 -25.82 12.54
N THR A 272 -10.25 -27.00 11.90
CA THR A 272 -11.27 -28.04 12.05
C THR A 272 -11.34 -28.41 13.54
N PRO A 273 -12.52 -28.43 14.18
CA PRO A 273 -12.62 -28.84 15.57
C PRO A 273 -12.03 -30.25 15.72
N THR A 274 -11.15 -30.41 16.71
CA THR A 274 -10.62 -31.73 17.05
C THR A 274 -11.80 -32.63 17.42
N PRO A 275 -11.93 -33.84 16.85
CA PRO A 275 -13.01 -34.73 17.23
C PRO A 275 -12.93 -34.95 18.74
N THR A 276 -14.04 -34.70 19.43
CA THR A 276 -14.16 -34.99 20.86
C THR A 276 -13.85 -36.48 21.04
N PRO A 277 -12.92 -36.86 21.93
CA PRO A 277 -12.61 -38.27 22.14
C PRO A 277 -13.91 -39.00 22.50
N THR A 278 -14.21 -40.07 21.77
CA THR A 278 -15.34 -40.95 22.08
C THR A 278 -15.14 -41.45 23.51
N PRO A 279 -16.14 -41.32 24.40
CA PRO A 279 -16.01 -41.81 25.77
C PRO A 279 -15.59 -43.29 25.73
N THR A 280 -14.49 -43.61 26.41
CA THR A 280 -14.01 -44.98 26.52
C THR A 280 -15.11 -45.81 27.20
N PRO A 281 -15.52 -46.96 26.65
CA PRO A 281 -16.52 -47.79 27.31
C PRO A 281 -16.03 -48.12 28.72
N THR A 282 -16.87 -47.83 29.71
CA THR A 282 -16.59 -48.14 31.12
C THR A 282 -16.26 -49.64 31.22
N PRO A 283 -15.12 -50.03 31.80
CA PRO A 283 -14.78 -51.44 31.93
C PRO A 283 -15.89 -52.16 32.70
N THR A 284 -16.43 -53.22 32.11
CA THR A 284 -17.38 -54.12 32.78
C THR A 284 -16.72 -54.62 34.06
N PRO A 285 -17.38 -54.55 35.24
CA PRO A 285 -16.80 -55.03 36.48
C PRO A 285 -16.33 -56.47 36.32
N THR A 286 -15.04 -56.70 36.56
CA THR A 286 -14.44 -58.04 36.55
C THR A 286 -15.09 -58.85 37.68
N PRO A 287 -15.56 -60.08 37.44
CA PRO A 287 -16.11 -60.92 38.50
C PRO A 287 -15.06 -61.11 39.60
N THR A 288 -15.47 -60.89 40.84
CA THR A 288 -14.66 -61.02 42.04
C THR A 288 -14.06 -62.42 42.12
N PRO A 289 -12.73 -62.60 42.18
CA PRO A 289 -12.14 -63.92 42.33
C PRO A 289 -12.47 -64.52 43.70
N THR A 290 -12.83 -65.80 43.68
CA THR A 290 -13.07 -66.66 44.85
C THR A 290 -11.83 -66.68 45.76
N PRO A 291 -11.98 -66.57 47.09
CA PRO A 291 -10.83 -66.49 48.01
C PRO A 291 -9.93 -67.73 47.90
N THR A 292 -8.65 -67.47 47.62
CA THR A 292 -7.58 -68.49 47.65
C THR A 292 -7.11 -68.70 49.10
N PRO A 293 -6.87 -69.94 49.56
CA PRO A 293 -6.43 -70.20 50.93
C PRO A 293 -5.08 -69.55 51.24
N THR A 294 -5.00 -69.00 52.45
CA THR A 294 -3.92 -68.20 53.01
C THR A 294 -2.61 -69.00 53.08
N PRO A 295 -1.52 -68.58 52.42
CA PRO A 295 -0.19 -69.14 52.65
C PRO A 295 0.42 -68.62 53.97
N THR A 296 1.11 -69.55 54.64
CA THR A 296 1.87 -69.46 55.90
C THR A 296 2.91 -68.33 55.90
N PRO A 297 3.18 -67.66 57.04
CA PRO A 297 4.04 -66.49 57.11
C PRO A 297 5.50 -66.82 56.78
N THR A 298 6.07 -66.06 55.85
CA THR A 298 7.51 -66.06 55.53
C THR A 298 8.24 -65.08 56.46
N PRO A 299 9.43 -65.42 57.00
CA PRO A 299 10.14 -64.57 57.95
C PRO A 299 10.58 -63.23 57.36
N THR A 300 10.50 -62.21 58.21
CA THR A 300 10.80 -60.80 57.96
C THR A 300 12.30 -60.59 57.68
N PRO A 301 12.71 -60.07 56.51
CA PRO A 301 14.07 -59.57 56.33
C PRO A 301 14.24 -58.17 56.92
N THR A 302 15.39 -58.02 57.58
CA THR A 302 15.99 -56.89 58.30
C THR A 302 16.02 -55.58 57.51
N PRO A 303 15.85 -54.40 58.15
CA PRO A 303 15.88 -53.11 57.45
C PRO A 303 17.24 -52.78 56.83
N THR A 304 17.25 -52.48 55.54
CA THR A 304 18.39 -51.89 54.83
C THR A 304 18.44 -50.37 55.09
N PRO A 305 19.62 -49.79 55.39
CA PRO A 305 19.75 -48.38 55.71
C PRO A 305 19.42 -47.46 54.52
N THR A 306 18.77 -46.35 54.84
CA THR A 306 18.39 -45.27 53.94
C THR A 306 19.64 -44.53 53.41
N PRO A 307 19.84 -44.37 52.09
CA PRO A 307 20.90 -43.51 51.59
C PRO A 307 20.56 -42.03 51.81
N THR A 308 21.53 -41.33 52.39
CA THR A 308 21.60 -39.90 52.68
C THR A 308 21.45 -39.05 51.39
N PRO A 309 20.77 -37.89 51.41
CA PRO A 309 20.61 -37.05 50.23
C PRO A 309 21.94 -36.49 49.70
N THR A 310 22.16 -36.65 48.41
CA THR A 310 23.27 -36.07 47.65
C THR A 310 23.17 -34.53 47.63
N PRO A 311 24.23 -33.76 47.96
CA PRO A 311 24.23 -32.31 47.85
C PRO A 311 24.08 -31.83 46.40
N ALA A 312 23.40 -30.70 46.22
CA ALA A 312 23.26 -30.01 44.94
C ALA A 312 24.63 -29.53 44.41
N PRO A 313 24.87 -29.59 43.08
CA PRO A 313 26.12 -29.10 42.50
C PRO A 313 26.22 -27.57 42.58
N THR A 314 27.36 -27.12 43.09
CA THR A 314 27.82 -25.73 43.13
C THR A 314 28.06 -25.20 41.71
N PRO A 315 27.67 -23.96 41.35
CA PRO A 315 27.91 -23.41 40.02
C PRO A 315 29.41 -23.21 39.76
N THR A 316 29.86 -23.71 38.60
CA THR A 316 31.22 -23.56 38.08
C THR A 316 31.51 -22.11 37.70
N PRO A 317 32.64 -21.50 38.14
CA PRO A 317 33.02 -20.16 37.71
C PRO A 317 33.45 -20.15 36.23
N THR A 318 32.98 -19.14 35.50
CA THR A 318 33.33 -18.87 34.10
C THR A 318 34.82 -18.49 33.98
N PRO A 319 35.59 -19.10 33.06
CA PRO A 319 36.99 -18.74 32.86
C PRO A 319 37.16 -17.35 32.22
N PRO A 320 38.26 -16.62 32.51
CA PRO A 320 38.53 -15.31 31.93
C PRO A 320 38.92 -15.41 30.45
N ALA A 321 38.46 -14.45 29.65
CA ALA A 321 38.78 -14.34 28.23
C ALA A 321 40.30 -14.11 27.99
N PRO A 322 40.87 -14.63 26.88
CA PRO A 322 42.26 -14.45 26.54
C PRO A 322 42.58 -13.00 26.11
N PRO A 323 43.78 -12.48 26.39
CA PRO A 323 44.17 -11.12 26.03
C PRO A 323 44.38 -10.97 24.52
N ILE A 324 43.89 -9.85 23.99
CA ILE A 324 44.04 -9.42 22.60
C ILE A 324 45.48 -8.91 22.40
N PRO A 325 46.24 -9.37 21.39
CA PRO A 325 47.55 -8.81 21.08
C PRO A 325 47.41 -7.39 20.52
N ILE A 326 48.04 -6.43 21.19
CA ILE A 326 48.10 -5.02 20.79
C ILE A 326 49.34 -4.83 19.91
N SER A 327 49.14 -4.45 18.64
CA SER A 327 50.23 -4.00 17.76
C SER A 327 50.71 -2.60 18.16
N PRO A 328 52.01 -2.28 18.06
CA PRO A 328 52.52 -0.97 18.45
C PRO A 328 52.07 0.12 17.46
N ILE A 329 51.58 1.21 18.03
CA ILE A 329 51.10 2.41 17.34
C ILE A 329 52.31 3.26 16.96
N SER A 330 52.44 3.56 15.67
CA SER A 330 53.43 4.48 15.12
C SER A 330 53.09 5.92 15.49
N THR A 331 54.04 6.63 16.08
CA THR A 331 53.91 8.04 16.49
C THR A 331 54.15 8.98 15.32
N THR A 332 53.11 9.65 14.83
CA THR A 332 53.23 10.89 14.06
C THR A 332 52.32 11.96 14.66
N PRO A 333 52.82 13.17 14.98
CA PRO A 333 51.99 14.25 15.49
C PRO A 333 51.35 15.04 14.35
N VAL A 334 50.05 15.33 14.45
CA VAL A 334 49.33 16.29 13.60
C VAL A 334 48.87 17.45 14.49
N PRO A 335 49.01 18.73 14.05
CA PRO A 335 48.85 19.88 14.93
C PRO A 335 47.40 20.31 15.14
N ALA A 336 47.21 21.07 16.22
CA ALA A 336 45.95 21.60 16.74
C ALA A 336 45.34 22.69 15.85
N ILE A 337 44.00 22.71 15.74
CA ILE A 337 43.21 23.90 15.40
C ILE A 337 41.93 23.96 16.26
N VAL A 338 41.76 25.16 16.85
CA VAL A 338 40.68 25.71 17.71
C VAL A 338 39.54 26.21 16.78
N VAL A 339 38.23 26.21 17.06
CA VAL A 339 37.39 27.05 17.95
C VAL A 339 35.90 26.74 17.64
N GLY A 340 35.01 26.77 18.65
CA GLY A 340 33.65 27.33 18.50
C GLY A 340 32.50 26.54 19.19
N PRO A 341 31.73 27.12 20.13
CA PRO A 341 30.53 26.49 20.70
C PRO A 341 29.31 26.71 19.77
N PRO A 342 28.22 25.90 19.75
CA PRO A 342 27.25 25.89 20.86
C PRO A 342 26.28 24.65 21.04
N ILE A 343 25.48 24.69 22.12
CA ILE A 343 24.15 24.05 22.41
C ILE A 343 24.09 22.54 22.81
N PRO A 344 23.36 22.19 23.90
CA PRO A 344 23.15 20.81 24.33
C PRO A 344 22.01 20.13 23.56
N GLY A 345 22.37 19.15 22.72
CA GLY A 345 21.49 18.10 22.20
C GLY A 345 22.20 16.74 22.36
N PRO A 346 21.49 15.61 22.36
CA PRO A 346 22.09 14.30 22.64
C PRO A 346 23.11 13.99 21.56
N GLN A 347 24.38 13.90 21.96
CA GLN A 347 25.49 13.68 21.03
C GLN A 347 25.47 12.25 20.48
N LEU A 348 25.42 12.14 19.15
CA LEU A 348 25.86 10.95 18.43
C LEU A 348 27.36 10.76 18.68
N VAL A 349 27.74 9.67 19.34
CA VAL A 349 29.14 9.24 19.38
C VAL A 349 29.41 8.43 18.11
N VAL A 350 30.13 9.04 17.17
CA VAL A 350 30.62 8.38 15.95
C VAL A 350 31.98 7.77 16.26
N TYR A 351 32.07 6.43 16.27
CA TYR A 351 33.35 5.73 16.17
C TYR A 351 33.63 5.42 14.70
N ASN A 352 34.84 5.76 14.23
CA ASN A 352 35.29 5.40 12.89
C ASN A 352 35.53 3.88 12.83
N GLY A 353 34.51 3.14 12.40
CA GLY A 353 34.56 1.69 12.23
C GLY A 353 33.25 0.97 12.52
N GLY A 354 32.17 1.32 11.79
CA GLY A 354 30.92 0.55 11.75
C GLY A 354 29.82 1.03 12.72
N VAL A 355 28.64 1.30 12.17
CA VAL A 355 27.43 1.69 12.92
C VAL A 355 26.84 0.43 13.59
N ARG A 356 26.95 0.32 14.92
CA ARG A 356 26.08 -0.55 15.72
C ARG A 356 25.02 0.31 16.39
N MET A 357 23.77 0.12 16.01
CA MET A 357 22.65 0.69 16.77
C MET A 357 22.67 0.13 18.19
N PRO A 358 22.45 0.95 19.23
CA PRO A 358 22.17 0.41 20.56
C PRO A 358 20.90 -0.46 20.49
N PRO A 359 20.84 -1.56 21.25
CA PRO A 359 19.62 -2.37 21.30
C PRO A 359 18.44 -1.49 21.76
N PRO A 360 17.24 -1.70 21.20
CA PRO A 360 16.06 -0.96 21.63
C PRO A 360 15.85 -1.15 23.14
N PRO A 361 15.37 -0.11 23.86
CA PRO A 361 15.02 -0.28 25.26
C PRO A 361 14.01 -1.42 25.40
N LEU A 362 14.22 -2.28 26.39
CA LEU A 362 13.30 -3.36 26.73
C LEU A 362 11.88 -2.79 26.85
N PRO A 363 10.85 -3.46 26.32
CA PRO A 363 9.48 -3.05 26.55
C PRO A 363 9.23 -2.97 28.06
N PRO A 364 8.50 -1.95 28.56
CA PRO A 364 8.18 -1.87 29.96
C PRO A 364 7.49 -3.16 30.40
N VAL A 365 7.98 -3.74 31.50
CA VAL A 365 7.32 -4.87 32.16
C VAL A 365 5.87 -4.46 32.41
N PRO A 366 4.86 -5.25 31.98
CA PRO A 366 3.49 -4.93 32.32
C PRO A 366 3.37 -4.99 33.83
N VAL A 367 3.18 -3.82 34.44
CA VAL A 367 2.68 -3.73 35.82
C VAL A 367 1.31 -4.38 35.79
N VAL A 368 1.16 -5.51 36.47
CA VAL A 368 -0.15 -6.09 36.74
C VAL A 368 -0.84 -5.12 37.70
N GLU A 369 -1.57 -4.14 37.16
CA GLU A 369 -2.53 -3.38 37.93
C GLU A 369 -3.61 -4.35 38.44
N ALA A 370 -3.86 -4.28 39.74
CA ALA A 370 -4.98 -4.99 40.36
C ALA A 370 -6.28 -4.61 39.63
N PRO A 371 -7.22 -5.54 39.43
CA PRO A 371 -8.45 -5.24 38.72
C PRO A 371 -9.24 -4.13 39.44
N ILE A 372 -9.53 -3.06 38.71
CA ILE A 372 -10.42 -2.00 39.16
C ILE A 372 -11.81 -2.62 39.36
N VAL A 373 -12.26 -2.66 40.61
CA VAL A 373 -13.64 -3.04 40.96
C VAL A 373 -14.54 -1.88 40.53
N ILE A 374 -15.22 -2.03 39.39
CA ILE A 374 -16.25 -1.10 38.94
C ILE A 374 -17.53 -1.42 39.73
N PRO A 375 -18.10 -0.47 40.49
CA PRO A 375 -19.40 -0.68 41.15
C PRO A 375 -20.49 -0.89 40.08
N PRO A 376 -21.51 -1.73 40.35
CA PRO A 376 -22.55 -2.03 39.38
C PRO A 376 -23.30 -0.78 38.93
N VAL A 377 -23.48 -0.66 37.61
CA VAL A 377 -24.30 0.38 36.97
C VAL A 377 -25.75 0.24 37.45
N PRO A 378 -26.41 1.32 37.93
CA PRO A 378 -27.82 1.27 38.29
C PRO A 378 -28.68 0.90 37.09
N LEU A 379 -29.59 -0.05 37.27
CA LEU A 379 -30.56 -0.46 36.26
C LEU A 379 -31.40 0.76 35.80
N PRO A 380 -31.68 0.90 34.50
CA PRO A 380 -32.57 1.95 34.02
C PRO A 380 -33.98 1.75 34.58
N PRO A 381 -34.71 2.84 34.89
CA PRO A 381 -36.07 2.75 35.39
C PRO A 381 -36.99 2.09 34.36
N PRO A 382 -38.02 1.35 34.80
CA PRO A 382 -38.95 0.67 33.90
C PRO A 382 -39.71 1.69 33.03
N PRO A 383 -40.07 1.31 31.79
CA PRO A 383 -40.76 2.20 30.87
C PRO A 383 -42.14 2.60 31.42
N VAL A 384 -42.38 3.92 31.44
CA VAL A 384 -43.69 4.50 31.77
C VAL A 384 -44.68 4.11 30.67
N LEU A 385 -45.63 3.23 30.99
CA LEU A 385 -46.75 2.89 30.12
C LEU A 385 -47.64 4.13 29.91
N ARG A 386 -47.58 4.74 28.72
CA ARG A 386 -48.58 5.73 28.30
C ARG A 386 -49.93 5.03 28.05
N PRO A 387 -51.05 5.53 28.58
CA PRO A 387 -52.36 5.00 28.25
C PRO A 387 -52.65 5.12 26.75
N LYS A 388 -53.20 4.04 26.19
CA LYS A 388 -53.65 3.94 24.80
C LYS A 388 -54.78 4.95 24.55
N PRO A 389 -54.77 5.75 23.47
CA PRO A 389 -55.85 6.68 23.19
C PRO A 389 -57.13 5.89 22.84
N SER A 390 -58.23 6.23 23.51
CA SER A 390 -59.57 5.73 23.21
C SER A 390 -59.98 6.18 21.81
N ARG A 391 -60.31 5.21 20.93
CA ARG A 391 -60.96 5.50 19.65
C ARG A 391 -62.41 5.92 19.93
N HIS A 392 -62.78 7.09 19.41
CA HIS A 392 -64.17 7.41 19.06
C HIS A 392 -64.46 6.91 17.65
#